data_AF-A0ABD3H0S8-F1
#
_entry.id   AF-A0ABD3H0S8-F1
#
_cell.length_a   1.000
_cell.length_b   1.000
_cell.length_c   1.000
_cell.angle_alpha   90.00
_cell.angle_beta   90.00
_cell.angle_gamma   90.00
#
_symmetry.space_group_name_H-M   'P 1'
#
loop_
_entity.id
_entity.type
_entity.pdbx_description
1 polymer ?
#
loop_
_entity_poly.entity_id
_entity_poly.type
_entity_poly.pdbx_seq_one_letter_code
_entity_poly.pdbx_strand_id
1 'polypeptide(L)'
;MMERNNGAGRRSVVSILGLWLIVILTALPGGLSDPKTELQVIEFKYRQLYPERFAWDARHKRFVLGSSILGKLVTLTDRGDVEDFVAPKEFEGQSKIRGVFVEASRNRILAVVEAMGEDSEHTDRLLVAYDLDSRERTLMVKLTEDTDDGKDQFFFKDVCVDDKGNAYITESSGNTIWEVTSSGKKSLLAVISQAPALVKEAGLREIGANGIVCADGFLLVNQFNSGALFRVNLSNGKVDNVKIGNGFVQLPEADGMTLREDGALVVVSAHSAWLLKSSDAWVSASLIDKVALDKAVCSTSAVTKDLRVYVLASYLKEVTDSERETFQVQEIEFAEESADSPLYLLLIIDTANKDTVPAQCPSIGKALRRRAGCLRGRKISSLVNKRLYLAEEVAVYRWTRDALLTSRSFIVG
;
A
#
# COMPACT_ATOMS: atom_id res chain seq x y z
N MET A 1 90.51 23.24 -19.21
CA MET A 1 90.81 21.83 -18.90
C MET A 1 89.63 21.30 -18.10
N MET A 2 88.88 20.34 -18.66
CA MET A 2 88.94 18.91 -18.27
C MET A 2 88.63 18.75 -16.77
N GLU A 3 87.71 17.93 -16.29
CA GLU A 3 86.99 16.77 -16.84
C GLU A 3 85.87 16.44 -15.83
N ARG A 4 84.81 15.77 -16.30
CA ARG A 4 83.85 15.07 -15.43
C ARG A 4 84.45 13.76 -14.95
N ASN A 5 84.26 13.41 -13.68
CA ASN A 5 83.75 12.07 -13.34
C ASN A 5 83.20 11.91 -11.91
N ASN A 6 82.02 11.27 -11.88
CA ASN A 6 81.48 10.31 -10.91
C ASN A 6 81.20 10.67 -9.45
N GLY A 7 79.91 10.59 -9.10
CA GLY A 7 79.40 10.38 -7.75
C GLY A 7 77.93 9.98 -7.79
N ALA A 8 77.65 8.69 -7.59
CA ALA A 8 76.34 8.07 -7.67
C ALA A 8 75.34 8.61 -6.64
N GLY A 9 74.13 8.95 -7.08
CA GLY A 9 72.98 9.24 -6.23
C GLY A 9 71.78 8.42 -6.66
N ARG A 10 71.46 7.35 -5.89
CA ARG A 10 70.20 6.60 -5.99
C ARG A 10 69.02 7.57 -5.91
N ARG A 11 68.24 7.69 -6.98
CA ARG A 11 66.88 8.24 -6.93
C ARG A 11 65.92 7.06 -6.82
N SER A 12 65.29 6.91 -5.66
CA SER A 12 64.15 6.01 -5.47
C SER A 12 63.01 6.45 -6.39
N VAL A 13 62.60 5.55 -7.28
CA VAL A 13 61.34 5.67 -8.00
C VAL A 13 60.22 5.33 -7.01
N VAL A 14 59.43 6.32 -6.62
CA VAL A 14 58.17 6.09 -5.91
C VAL A 14 57.16 5.66 -6.98
N SER A 15 56.91 4.36 -7.07
CA SER A 15 55.81 3.83 -7.88
C SER A 15 54.49 4.18 -7.21
N ILE A 16 53.76 5.14 -7.78
CA ILE A 16 52.35 5.40 -7.43
C ILE A 16 51.54 4.28 -8.09
N LEU A 17 51.23 3.20 -7.35
CA LEU A 17 50.22 2.25 -7.78
C LEU A 17 48.85 2.89 -7.60
N GLY A 18 48.22 3.26 -8.72
CA GLY A 18 46.86 3.78 -8.76
C GLY A 18 45.85 2.71 -8.37
N LEU A 19 45.01 3.02 -7.39
CA LEU A 19 43.82 2.26 -7.05
C LEU A 19 42.74 2.57 -8.10
N TRP A 20 42.39 1.61 -8.95
CA TRP A 20 41.32 1.80 -9.94
C TRP A 20 40.00 1.26 -9.38
N LEU A 21 39.11 2.17 -8.99
CA LEU A 21 37.72 1.86 -8.71
C LEU A 21 36.97 1.83 -10.04
N ILE A 22 36.58 0.65 -10.52
CA ILE A 22 35.73 0.53 -11.71
C ILE A 22 34.28 0.44 -11.22
N VAL A 23 33.52 1.50 -11.47
CA VAL A 23 32.07 1.52 -11.29
C VAL A 23 31.44 1.22 -12.65
N ILE A 24 30.85 0.04 -12.80
CA ILE A 24 30.07 -0.31 -13.99
C ILE A 24 28.60 -0.08 -13.65
N LEU A 25 28.02 0.98 -14.24
CA LEU A 25 26.57 1.13 -14.33
C LEU A 25 26.13 0.54 -15.66
N THR A 26 25.55 -0.64 -15.63
CA THR A 26 24.85 -1.22 -16.79
C THR A 26 23.36 -1.11 -16.55
N ALA A 27 22.67 -0.38 -17.43
CA ALA A 27 21.23 -0.56 -17.57
C ALA A 27 21.02 -1.98 -18.11
N LEU A 28 20.32 -2.83 -17.35
CA LEU A 28 19.87 -4.11 -17.88
C LEU A 28 18.67 -3.84 -18.80
N PRO A 29 18.76 -4.10 -20.11
CA PRO A 29 17.59 -4.04 -20.97
C PRO A 29 16.65 -5.17 -20.52
N GLY A 30 15.50 -4.77 -19.96
CA GLY A 30 14.66 -5.64 -19.16
C GLY A 30 15.17 -5.67 -17.72
N GLY A 31 14.41 -5.07 -16.81
CA GLY A 31 14.66 -5.25 -15.38
C GLY A 31 14.79 -6.74 -15.07
N LEU A 32 15.54 -7.08 -14.02
CA LEU A 32 15.31 -8.35 -13.32
C LEU A 32 13.85 -8.32 -12.86
N SER A 33 12.95 -8.73 -13.75
CA SER A 33 11.69 -9.31 -13.35
C SER A 33 12.10 -10.41 -12.40
N ASP A 34 11.69 -10.27 -11.13
CA ASP A 34 11.64 -11.39 -10.20
C ASP A 34 11.14 -12.59 -11.02
N PRO A 35 11.95 -13.66 -11.18
CA PRO A 35 11.85 -14.59 -12.30
C PRO A 35 10.40 -15.00 -12.52
N LYS A 36 9.71 -14.37 -13.49
CA LYS A 36 8.23 -14.33 -13.63
C LYS A 36 7.55 -15.11 -12.52
N THR A 37 7.50 -14.58 -11.30
CA THR A 37 6.64 -15.18 -10.28
C THR A 37 5.26 -15.03 -10.86
N GLU A 38 4.67 -16.14 -11.27
CA GLU A 38 3.32 -16.19 -11.79
C GLU A 38 2.43 -15.39 -10.82
N LEU A 39 1.63 -14.46 -11.37
CA LEU A 39 0.78 -13.60 -10.55
C LEU A 39 -0.05 -14.48 -9.64
N GLN A 40 0.03 -14.19 -8.34
CA GLN A 40 -0.61 -15.04 -7.35
C GLN A 40 -2.14 -14.91 -7.44
N VAL A 41 -2.83 -16.05 -7.58
CA VAL A 41 -4.27 -16.13 -7.34
C VAL A 41 -4.48 -16.93 -6.05
N ILE A 42 -5.09 -16.28 -5.07
CA ILE A 42 -5.42 -16.88 -3.78
C ILE A 42 -6.91 -17.23 -3.83
N GLU A 43 -7.21 -18.46 -4.22
CA GLU A 43 -8.56 -19.01 -4.12
C GLU A 43 -8.84 -19.46 -2.69
N PHE A 44 -10.06 -19.22 -2.21
CA PHE A 44 -10.47 -19.67 -0.89
C PHE A 44 -11.96 -20.01 -0.86
N LYS A 45 -12.32 -20.88 0.09
CA LYS A 45 -13.69 -21.34 0.27
C LYS A 45 -14.28 -20.79 1.56
N TYR A 46 -15.39 -20.08 1.42
CA TYR A 46 -16.18 -19.60 2.54
C TYR A 46 -17.61 -19.31 2.07
N ARG A 47 -18.59 -20.09 2.52
CA ARG A 47 -19.98 -19.97 2.05
C ARG A 47 -20.56 -18.59 2.35
N GLN A 48 -21.12 -17.94 1.33
CA GLN A 48 -21.83 -16.66 1.37
C GLN A 48 -21.03 -15.48 1.95
N LEU A 49 -19.69 -15.48 1.84
CA LEU A 49 -18.89 -14.41 2.43
C LEU A 49 -19.18 -13.04 1.79
N TYR A 50 -19.23 -12.99 0.45
CA TYR A 50 -19.41 -11.77 -0.36
C TYR A 50 -18.63 -10.57 0.19
N PRO A 51 -17.29 -10.64 0.19
CA PRO A 51 -16.48 -9.62 0.82
C PRO A 51 -16.43 -8.34 -0.03
N GLU A 52 -16.72 -7.19 0.56
CA GLU A 52 -16.64 -5.87 -0.12
C GLU A 52 -15.25 -5.24 0.07
N ARG A 53 -14.69 -5.31 1.28
CA ARG A 53 -13.38 -4.74 1.64
C ARG A 53 -12.48 -5.73 2.36
N PHE A 54 -11.18 -5.54 2.16
CA PHE A 54 -10.13 -6.28 2.82
C PHE A 54 -8.91 -5.40 3.10
N ALA A 55 -8.06 -5.83 4.03
CA ALA A 55 -6.84 -5.14 4.41
C ALA A 55 -5.72 -6.15 4.71
N TRP A 56 -4.46 -5.70 4.62
CA TRP A 56 -3.29 -6.53 4.87
C TRP A 56 -2.78 -6.30 6.30
N ASP A 57 -2.77 -7.36 7.09
CA ASP A 57 -2.13 -7.40 8.40
C ASP A 57 -0.69 -7.90 8.24
N ALA A 58 0.23 -6.96 8.06
CA ALA A 58 1.65 -7.25 7.86
C ALA A 58 2.30 -7.97 9.05
N ARG A 59 1.80 -7.73 10.28
CA ARG A 59 2.35 -8.33 11.50
C ARG A 59 2.06 -9.82 11.54
N HIS A 60 0.84 -10.22 11.18
CA HIS A 60 0.41 -11.62 11.19
C HIS A 60 0.48 -12.29 9.80
N LYS A 61 0.88 -11.54 8.77
CA LYS A 61 1.04 -12.00 7.38
C LYS A 61 -0.23 -12.63 6.80
N ARG A 62 -1.36 -11.96 7.00
CA ARG A 62 -2.67 -12.40 6.52
C ARG A 62 -3.50 -11.21 6.05
N PHE A 63 -4.44 -11.47 5.17
CA PHE A 63 -5.50 -10.52 4.88
C PHE A 63 -6.60 -10.63 5.94
N VAL A 64 -7.33 -9.55 6.17
CA VAL A 64 -8.57 -9.55 6.93
C VAL A 64 -9.67 -8.99 6.04
N LEU A 65 -10.78 -9.73 5.90
CA LEU A 65 -11.88 -9.43 4.99
C LEU A 65 -13.17 -9.19 5.79
N GLY A 66 -13.97 -8.22 5.36
CA GLY A 66 -15.31 -7.97 5.89
C GLY A 66 -16.39 -8.61 5.03
N SER A 67 -17.33 -9.32 5.65
CA SER A 67 -18.49 -9.88 4.97
C SER A 67 -19.60 -8.86 4.81
N SER A 68 -20.17 -8.74 3.61
CA SER A 68 -21.34 -7.89 3.35
C SER A 68 -22.68 -8.56 3.66
N ILE A 69 -22.68 -9.83 4.10
CA ILE A 69 -23.90 -10.61 4.36
C ILE A 69 -23.92 -11.23 5.75
N LEU A 70 -22.77 -11.70 6.25
CA LEU A 70 -22.70 -12.47 7.49
C LEU A 70 -22.33 -11.64 8.72
N GLY A 71 -22.05 -10.34 8.55
CA GLY A 71 -21.74 -9.46 9.67
C GLY A 71 -20.47 -9.79 10.44
N LYS A 72 -19.49 -10.41 9.78
CA LYS A 72 -18.26 -10.89 10.42
C LYS A 72 -17.01 -10.44 9.66
N LEU A 73 -15.89 -10.46 10.39
CA LEU A 73 -14.54 -10.37 9.84
C LEU A 73 -13.93 -11.77 9.79
N VAL A 74 -13.24 -12.10 8.70
CA VAL A 74 -12.48 -13.34 8.53
C VAL A 74 -11.03 -13.03 8.19
N THR A 75 -10.10 -13.92 8.51
CA THR A 75 -8.72 -13.80 8.02
C THR A 75 -8.44 -14.79 6.90
N LEU A 76 -7.54 -14.42 5.99
CA LEU A 76 -7.14 -15.19 4.82
C LEU A 76 -5.62 -15.21 4.71
N THR A 77 -5.03 -16.40 4.67
CA THR A 77 -3.58 -16.56 4.43
C THR A 77 -3.26 -16.43 2.94
N ASP A 78 -1.98 -16.29 2.60
CA ASP A 78 -1.51 -16.33 1.21
C ASP A 78 -1.66 -17.70 0.54
N ARG A 79 -2.09 -18.72 1.28
CA ARG A 79 -2.34 -20.09 0.79
C ARG A 79 -3.82 -20.40 0.58
N GLY A 80 -4.73 -19.46 0.87
CA GLY A 80 -6.17 -19.68 0.74
C GLY A 80 -6.85 -20.22 2.00
N ASP A 81 -6.13 -20.35 3.12
CA ASP A 81 -6.73 -20.77 4.39
C ASP A 81 -7.53 -19.62 4.99
N VAL A 82 -8.79 -19.89 5.35
CA VAL A 82 -9.70 -18.89 5.93
C VAL A 82 -10.20 -19.33 7.30
N GLU A 83 -10.22 -18.39 8.24
CA GLU A 83 -10.80 -18.59 9.57
C GLU A 83 -11.63 -17.38 10.01
N ASP A 84 -12.62 -17.61 10.88
CA ASP A 84 -13.36 -16.55 11.53
C ASP A 84 -12.40 -15.73 12.41
N PHE A 85 -12.39 -14.41 12.21
CA PHE A 85 -11.65 -13.48 13.04
C PHE A 85 -12.53 -12.96 14.17
N VAL A 86 -13.61 -12.25 13.82
CA VAL A 86 -14.59 -11.69 14.75
C VAL A 86 -15.99 -11.86 14.18
N ALA A 87 -16.89 -12.44 14.97
CA ALA A 87 -18.31 -12.59 14.67
C ALA A 87 -19.14 -12.02 15.84
N PRO A 88 -19.47 -10.72 15.83
CA PRO A 88 -20.16 -10.08 16.95
C PRO A 88 -21.58 -10.63 17.09
N LYS A 89 -21.89 -11.19 18.27
CA LYS A 89 -23.20 -11.79 18.54
C LYS A 89 -24.33 -10.76 18.57
N GLU A 90 -24.03 -9.54 18.94
CA GLU A 90 -24.98 -8.42 19.05
C GLU A 90 -25.61 -8.00 17.72
N PHE A 91 -25.03 -8.39 16.58
CA PHE A 91 -25.63 -8.12 15.27
C PHE A 91 -26.42 -9.32 14.72
N GLU A 92 -26.48 -10.44 15.44
CA GLU A 92 -27.21 -11.67 15.08
C GLU A 92 -27.01 -12.16 13.62
N GLY A 93 -25.88 -11.81 13.00
CA GLY A 93 -25.62 -12.11 11.58
C GLY A 93 -26.38 -11.23 10.58
N GLN A 94 -27.08 -10.19 11.04
CA GLN A 94 -27.81 -9.20 10.25
C GLN A 94 -27.02 -7.89 10.11
N SER A 95 -25.73 -7.98 9.79
CA SER A 95 -24.92 -6.80 9.52
C SER A 95 -24.05 -6.94 8.29
N LYS A 96 -23.65 -5.80 7.75
CA LYS A 96 -22.81 -5.69 6.56
C LYS A 96 -21.55 -4.94 6.95
N ILE A 97 -20.40 -5.57 6.73
CA ILE A 97 -19.12 -4.89 6.85
C ILE A 97 -18.85 -4.18 5.53
N ARG A 98 -18.79 -2.85 5.57
CA ARG A 98 -18.62 -1.98 4.41
C ARG A 98 -17.17 -1.59 4.19
N GLY A 99 -16.51 -1.11 5.24
CA GLY A 99 -15.12 -0.62 5.24
C GLY A 99 -14.27 -1.47 6.17
N VAL A 100 -12.99 -1.67 5.82
CA VAL A 100 -12.03 -2.41 6.63
C VAL A 100 -10.65 -1.76 6.53
N PHE A 101 -10.03 -1.45 7.65
CA PHE A 101 -8.70 -0.86 7.70
C PHE A 101 -7.85 -1.46 8.82
N VAL A 102 -6.63 -1.91 8.51
CA VAL A 102 -5.67 -2.37 9.51
C VAL A 102 -4.79 -1.20 9.95
N GLU A 103 -4.91 -0.81 11.22
CA GLU A 103 -4.04 0.17 11.84
C GLU A 103 -2.89 -0.54 12.58
N ALA A 104 -1.81 -0.81 11.84
CA ALA A 104 -0.66 -1.53 12.36
C ALA A 104 0.01 -0.83 13.56
N SER A 105 0.01 0.51 13.61
CA SER A 105 0.63 1.30 14.68
C SER A 105 -0.03 1.10 16.05
N ARG A 106 -1.31 0.71 16.08
CA ARG A 106 -2.12 0.45 17.29
C ARG A 106 -2.56 -1.00 17.40
N ASN A 107 -2.03 -1.89 16.56
CA ASN A 107 -2.37 -3.30 16.51
C ASN A 107 -3.89 -3.58 16.46
N ARG A 108 -4.64 -2.80 15.69
CA ARG A 108 -6.08 -2.97 15.61
C ARG A 108 -6.59 -2.94 14.18
N ILE A 109 -7.75 -3.54 13.98
CA ILE A 109 -8.53 -3.39 12.76
C ILE A 109 -9.75 -2.53 13.04
N LEU A 110 -10.06 -1.62 12.13
CA LEU A 110 -11.28 -0.84 12.13
C LEU A 110 -12.22 -1.38 11.06
N ALA A 111 -13.51 -1.38 11.35
CA ALA A 111 -14.55 -1.75 10.41
C ALA A 111 -15.72 -0.77 10.46
N VAL A 112 -16.24 -0.42 9.28
CA VAL A 112 -17.51 0.29 9.13
C VAL A 112 -18.60 -0.76 9.00
N VAL A 113 -19.57 -0.72 9.90
CA VAL A 113 -20.62 -1.74 10.04
C VAL A 113 -21.97 -1.08 9.85
N GLU A 114 -22.79 -1.68 8.98
CA GLU A 114 -24.20 -1.40 8.85
C GLU A 114 -24.95 -2.56 9.54
N ALA A 115 -25.46 -2.33 10.75
CA ALA A 115 -26.13 -3.33 11.56
C ALA A 115 -27.64 -3.08 11.56
N MET A 116 -28.40 -4.09 11.15
CA MET A 116 -29.86 -4.05 11.27
C MET A 116 -30.23 -4.22 12.74
N GLY A 117 -31.10 -3.36 13.25
CA GLY A 117 -31.64 -3.44 14.61
C GLY A 117 -32.61 -4.61 14.77
N GLU A 118 -32.87 -5.00 16.01
CA GLU A 118 -33.74 -6.14 16.38
C GLU A 118 -35.18 -6.00 15.82
N ASP A 119 -35.67 -4.77 15.67
CA ASP A 119 -36.98 -4.45 15.12
C ASP A 119 -37.03 -4.42 13.59
N SER A 120 -35.88 -4.56 12.91
CA SER A 120 -35.70 -4.41 11.46
C SER A 120 -36.12 -3.06 10.87
N GLU A 121 -36.51 -2.09 11.70
CA GLU A 121 -36.92 -0.75 11.30
C GLU A 121 -35.75 0.24 11.37
N HIS A 122 -34.77 -0.03 12.24
CA HIS A 122 -33.59 0.82 12.43
C HIS A 122 -32.32 0.15 11.93
N THR A 123 -31.42 0.93 11.32
CA THR A 123 -30.10 0.47 10.90
C THR A 123 -29.02 1.33 11.56
N ASP A 124 -28.31 0.73 12.51
CA ASP A 124 -27.18 1.35 13.17
C ASP A 124 -25.97 1.33 12.23
N ARG A 125 -25.33 2.49 12.09
CA ARG A 125 -24.10 2.61 11.32
C ARG A 125 -22.98 2.89 12.30
N LEU A 126 -22.02 1.97 12.37
CA LEU A 126 -21.04 1.93 13.44
C LEU A 126 -19.63 1.98 12.85
N LEU A 127 -18.73 2.66 13.55
CA LEU A 127 -17.30 2.40 13.46
C LEU A 127 -16.91 1.54 14.65
N VAL A 128 -16.40 0.35 14.39
CA VAL A 128 -15.90 -0.56 15.42
C VAL A 128 -14.41 -0.79 15.22
N ALA A 129 -13.69 -1.07 16.32
CA ALA A 129 -12.31 -1.53 16.24
C ALA A 129 -12.06 -2.73 17.14
N TYR A 130 -11.21 -3.64 16.68
CA TYR A 130 -10.81 -4.85 17.39
C TYR A 130 -9.29 -4.97 17.42
N ASP A 131 -8.71 -5.36 18.55
CA ASP A 131 -7.28 -5.69 18.63
C ASP A 131 -6.98 -6.96 17.81
N LEU A 132 -5.87 -6.94 17.07
CA LEU A 132 -5.52 -8.00 16.11
C LEU A 132 -5.07 -9.31 16.78
N ASP A 133 -4.63 -9.25 18.04
CA ASP A 133 -4.08 -10.39 18.78
C ASP A 133 -5.19 -11.04 19.63
N SER A 134 -5.79 -10.24 20.51
CA SER A 134 -6.82 -10.65 21.47
C SER A 134 -8.22 -10.76 20.88
N ARG A 135 -8.47 -10.09 19.74
CA ARG A 135 -9.79 -9.98 19.09
C ARG A 135 -10.82 -9.19 19.92
N GLU A 136 -10.40 -8.56 21.01
CA GLU A 136 -11.27 -7.76 21.86
C GLU A 136 -11.66 -6.45 21.17
N ARG A 137 -12.91 -6.02 21.36
CA ARG A 137 -13.39 -4.74 20.85
C ARG A 137 -12.79 -3.60 21.67
N THR A 138 -12.07 -2.71 21.00
CA THR A 138 -11.41 -1.54 21.59
C THR A 138 -12.14 -0.22 21.32
N LEU A 139 -13.03 -0.20 20.32
CA LEU A 139 -13.82 0.98 19.96
C LEU A 139 -15.19 0.56 19.41
N MET A 140 -16.21 1.34 19.74
CA MET A 140 -17.52 1.30 19.09
C MET A 140 -18.12 2.71 19.11
N VAL A 141 -18.40 3.27 17.94
CA VAL A 141 -18.96 4.62 17.78
C VAL A 141 -20.13 4.52 16.82
N LYS A 142 -21.32 4.95 17.26
CA LYS A 142 -22.48 5.11 16.39
C LYS A 142 -22.30 6.37 15.54
N LEU A 143 -22.27 6.22 14.23
CA LEU A 143 -22.00 7.26 13.24
C LEU A 143 -23.25 8.11 12.97
N THR A 144 -24.43 7.50 12.98
CA THR A 144 -25.72 8.22 12.86
C THR A 144 -26.19 8.79 14.19
N GLU A 145 -27.12 9.73 14.13
CA GLU A 145 -27.91 10.14 15.30
C GLU A 145 -29.25 9.40 15.27
N ASP A 146 -29.96 9.35 16.39
CA ASP A 146 -31.32 8.81 16.41
C ASP A 146 -32.25 9.89 15.84
N THR A 147 -32.74 9.71 14.61
CA THR A 147 -33.77 10.58 14.04
C THR A 147 -35.16 10.01 14.34
N ASP A 148 -36.10 10.89 14.71
CA ASP A 148 -37.48 10.51 15.06
C ASP A 148 -38.26 9.81 13.92
N ASP A 149 -37.75 9.86 12.69
CA ASP A 149 -38.39 9.28 11.51
C ASP A 149 -37.77 7.95 11.05
N GLY A 150 -36.68 7.48 11.69
CA GLY A 150 -36.00 6.21 11.37
C GLY A 150 -35.41 6.13 9.95
N LYS A 151 -35.42 7.25 9.20
CA LYS A 151 -35.12 7.29 7.75
C LYS A 151 -33.75 7.86 7.45
N ASP A 152 -32.82 7.84 8.38
CA ASP A 152 -31.47 8.32 8.14
C ASP A 152 -30.87 7.54 6.96
N GLN A 153 -30.70 8.21 5.81
CA GLN A 153 -30.26 7.62 4.53
C GLN A 153 -28.74 7.58 4.39
N PHE A 154 -28.01 7.77 5.49
CA PHE A 154 -26.56 7.76 5.49
C PHE A 154 -26.04 6.46 4.87
N PHE A 155 -24.99 6.54 4.08
CA PHE A 155 -24.38 5.37 3.47
C PHE A 155 -22.87 5.40 3.68
N PHE A 156 -22.44 5.04 4.89
CA PHE A 156 -21.02 4.97 5.22
C PHE A 156 -20.36 3.80 4.50
N LYS A 157 -19.25 4.07 3.82
CA LYS A 157 -18.61 3.12 2.91
C LYS A 157 -17.26 2.64 3.39
N ASP A 158 -16.31 3.55 3.53
CA ASP A 158 -14.92 3.19 3.67
C ASP A 158 -14.25 3.98 4.80
N VAL A 159 -13.10 3.52 5.26
CA VAL A 159 -12.37 4.13 6.38
C VAL A 159 -10.85 4.13 6.15
N CYS A 160 -10.21 5.24 6.49
CA CYS A 160 -8.76 5.29 6.70
C CYS A 160 -8.43 5.91 8.05
N VAL A 161 -7.19 5.74 8.51
CA VAL A 161 -6.72 6.28 9.79
C VAL A 161 -5.43 7.07 9.59
N ASP A 162 -5.32 8.25 10.22
CA ASP A 162 -4.08 9.03 10.23
C ASP A 162 -3.07 8.49 11.27
N ASP A 163 -1.85 9.04 11.27
CA ASP A 163 -0.81 8.67 12.23
C ASP A 163 -1.21 8.93 13.70
N LYS A 164 -2.16 9.86 13.93
CA LYS A 164 -2.66 10.20 15.26
C LYS A 164 -3.77 9.26 15.74
N GLY A 165 -4.25 8.35 14.89
CA GLY A 165 -5.29 7.38 15.21
C GLY A 165 -6.71 7.93 15.07
N ASN A 166 -6.89 9.03 14.36
CA ASN A 166 -8.18 9.55 13.95
C ASN A 166 -8.65 8.78 12.70
N ALA A 167 -9.86 8.27 12.75
CA ALA A 167 -10.48 7.59 11.62
C ALA A 167 -11.27 8.59 10.76
N TYR A 168 -11.20 8.43 9.45
CA TYR A 168 -11.93 9.23 8.46
C TYR A 168 -12.81 8.31 7.64
N ILE A 169 -14.11 8.60 7.61
CA ILE A 169 -15.13 7.73 7.04
C ILE A 169 -15.86 8.48 5.93
N THR A 170 -16.00 7.84 4.77
CA THR A 170 -16.81 8.33 3.66
C THR A 170 -18.27 8.00 3.88
N GLU A 171 -19.12 8.95 3.52
CA GLU A 171 -20.57 8.80 3.52
C GLU A 171 -21.08 9.19 2.13
N SER A 172 -21.58 8.18 1.41
CA SER A 172 -21.83 8.29 -0.03
C SER A 172 -23.09 9.07 -0.38
N SER A 173 -24.15 9.01 0.43
CA SER A 173 -25.43 9.64 0.08
C SER A 173 -25.35 11.16 0.15
N GLY A 174 -24.65 11.70 1.16
CA GLY A 174 -24.45 13.12 1.37
C GLY A 174 -23.13 13.66 0.80
N ASN A 175 -22.28 12.82 0.20
CA ASN A 175 -20.92 13.19 -0.20
C ASN A 175 -20.12 13.81 0.96
N THR A 176 -20.20 13.23 2.15
CA THR A 176 -19.56 13.79 3.35
C THR A 176 -18.40 12.95 3.85
N ILE A 177 -17.43 13.60 4.49
CA ILE A 177 -16.34 12.95 5.22
C ILE A 177 -16.50 13.23 6.70
N TRP A 178 -16.54 12.17 7.49
CA TRP A 178 -16.65 12.23 8.94
C TRP A 178 -15.32 11.86 9.59
N GLU A 179 -14.92 12.63 10.60
CA GLU A 179 -13.78 12.31 11.45
C GLU A 179 -14.28 11.69 12.76
N VAL A 180 -13.64 10.61 13.19
CA VAL A 180 -13.81 10.02 14.52
C VAL A 180 -12.44 10.00 15.20
N THR A 181 -12.30 10.76 16.27
CA THR A 181 -11.04 10.83 17.01
C THR A 181 -10.72 9.49 17.69
N SER A 182 -9.48 9.31 18.13
CA SER A 182 -9.08 8.12 18.90
C SER A 182 -9.86 7.94 20.21
N SER A 183 -10.50 9.00 20.74
CA SER A 183 -11.38 8.96 21.90
C SER A 183 -12.85 8.67 21.54
N GLY A 184 -13.17 8.45 20.27
CA GLY A 184 -14.52 8.16 19.78
C GLY A 184 -15.40 9.39 19.53
N LYS A 185 -14.85 10.61 19.53
CA LYS A 185 -15.63 11.82 19.22
C LYS A 185 -15.79 11.93 17.71
N LYS A 186 -17.03 11.97 17.23
CA LYS A 186 -17.36 12.16 15.81
C LYS A 186 -17.63 13.63 15.45
N SER A 187 -17.26 14.04 14.25
CA SER A 187 -17.61 15.33 13.66
C SER A 187 -17.55 15.31 12.14
N LEU A 188 -18.36 16.14 11.47
CA LEU A 188 -18.25 16.38 10.04
C LEU A 188 -16.94 17.14 9.74
N LEU A 189 -16.08 16.56 8.89
CA LEU A 189 -14.83 17.19 8.45
C LEU A 189 -15.04 17.99 7.17
N ALA A 190 -15.70 17.41 6.17
CA ALA A 190 -15.80 18.00 4.85
C ALA A 190 -17.07 17.55 4.10
N VAL A 191 -17.49 18.37 3.14
CA VAL A 191 -18.54 18.06 2.16
C VAL A 191 -17.93 18.17 0.77
N ILE A 192 -18.01 17.09 0.00
CA ILE A 192 -17.50 16.98 -1.36
C ILE A 192 -18.59 17.42 -2.33
N SER A 193 -18.23 18.28 -3.29
CA SER A 193 -19.17 18.70 -4.34
C SER A 193 -19.48 17.55 -5.29
N GLN A 194 -20.73 17.45 -5.72
CA GLN A 194 -21.14 16.48 -6.73
C GLN A 194 -20.51 16.83 -8.09
N ALA A 195 -19.63 15.97 -8.61
CA ALA A 195 -19.13 16.10 -9.97
C ALA A 195 -20.13 15.46 -10.97
N PRO A 196 -20.04 15.80 -12.27
CA PRO A 196 -20.92 15.22 -13.28
C PRO A 196 -20.84 13.68 -13.30
N ALA A 197 -21.98 13.02 -13.06
CA ALA A 197 -22.04 11.57 -13.03
C ALA A 197 -21.82 10.95 -14.41
N LEU A 198 -21.06 9.86 -14.45
CA LEU A 198 -20.80 9.01 -15.61
C LEU A 198 -21.66 7.75 -15.60
N VAL A 199 -22.03 7.30 -14.41
CA VAL A 199 -22.91 6.16 -14.22
C VAL A 199 -24.35 6.58 -14.52
N LYS A 200 -25.01 5.78 -15.37
CA LYS A 200 -26.41 6.02 -15.79
C LYS A 200 -27.42 5.16 -15.05
N GLU A 201 -26.97 4.05 -14.48
CA GLU A 201 -27.82 3.10 -13.76
C GLU A 201 -28.37 3.75 -12.49
N ALA A 202 -29.68 3.64 -12.29
CA ALA A 202 -30.36 4.13 -11.09
C ALA A 202 -29.91 3.30 -9.87
N GLY A 203 -29.76 3.95 -8.71
CA GLY A 203 -29.17 3.37 -7.50
C GLY A 203 -27.66 3.56 -7.45
N LEU A 204 -26.95 3.33 -8.56
CA LEU A 204 -25.50 3.54 -8.66
C LEU A 204 -25.12 5.00 -8.94
N ARG A 205 -26.00 5.73 -9.64
CA ARG A 205 -25.81 7.16 -9.95
C ARG A 205 -25.84 8.04 -8.69
N GLU A 206 -26.46 7.58 -7.62
CA GLU A 206 -26.61 8.29 -6.35
C GLU A 206 -25.42 8.04 -5.40
N ILE A 207 -24.55 7.08 -5.71
CA ILE A 207 -23.38 6.77 -4.88
C ILE A 207 -22.29 7.82 -5.09
N GLY A 208 -22.12 8.68 -4.09
CA GLY A 208 -21.15 9.75 -4.04
C GLY A 208 -19.76 9.31 -3.56
N ALA A 209 -19.25 10.01 -2.54
CA ALA A 209 -17.95 9.75 -1.91
C ALA A 209 -17.83 8.28 -1.48
N ASN A 210 -16.78 7.58 -1.91
CA ASN A 210 -16.69 6.13 -1.74
C ASN A 210 -15.35 5.69 -1.13
N GLY A 211 -14.34 5.36 -1.94
CA GLY A 211 -13.02 5.00 -1.43
C GLY A 211 -12.31 6.18 -0.76
N ILE A 212 -11.55 5.88 0.30
CA ILE A 212 -10.74 6.88 1.02
C ILE A 212 -9.39 6.32 1.41
N VAL A 213 -8.34 7.12 1.23
CA VAL A 213 -7.01 6.82 1.78
C VAL A 213 -6.41 8.05 2.45
N CYS A 214 -5.59 7.79 3.46
CA CYS A 214 -4.86 8.80 4.19
C CYS A 214 -3.47 8.96 3.56
N ALA A 215 -3.10 10.19 3.21
CA ALA A 215 -1.79 10.57 2.72
C ALA A 215 -1.23 11.71 3.60
N ASP A 216 -0.02 12.18 3.32
CA ASP A 216 0.67 13.16 4.19
C ASP A 216 -0.07 14.51 4.25
N GLY A 217 -0.83 14.72 5.33
CA GLY A 217 -1.57 15.97 5.60
C GLY A 217 -2.90 16.14 4.85
N PHE A 218 -3.34 15.15 4.08
CA PHE A 218 -4.62 15.16 3.38
C PHE A 218 -5.20 13.76 3.18
N LEU A 219 -6.50 13.71 2.93
CA LEU A 219 -7.22 12.54 2.48
C LEU A 219 -7.33 12.58 0.96
N LEU A 220 -7.25 11.43 0.32
CA LEU A 220 -7.68 11.26 -1.06
C LEU A 220 -8.99 10.50 -1.05
N VAL A 221 -9.98 11.03 -1.76
CA VAL A 221 -11.34 10.50 -1.78
C VAL A 221 -11.81 10.43 -3.21
N ASN A 222 -12.32 9.28 -3.65
CA ASN A 222 -12.98 9.20 -4.94
C ASN A 222 -14.50 9.37 -4.80
N GLN A 223 -15.14 9.72 -5.91
CA GLN A 223 -16.58 9.72 -6.03
C GLN A 223 -17.00 8.68 -7.05
N PHE A 224 -17.79 7.69 -6.62
CA PHE A 224 -18.11 6.50 -7.41
C PHE A 224 -18.84 6.85 -8.70
N ASN A 225 -19.92 7.63 -8.61
CA ASN A 225 -20.78 7.95 -9.74
C ASN A 225 -20.09 8.78 -10.85
N SER A 226 -19.06 9.56 -10.52
CA SER A 226 -18.38 10.49 -11.44
C SER A 226 -16.96 10.07 -11.78
N GLY A 227 -16.34 9.19 -10.97
CA GLY A 227 -14.93 8.84 -11.07
C GLY A 227 -13.98 9.98 -10.73
N ALA A 228 -14.47 11.07 -10.13
CA ALA A 228 -13.64 12.20 -9.72
C ALA A 228 -12.79 11.82 -8.49
N LEU A 229 -11.59 12.40 -8.41
CA LEU A 229 -10.68 12.27 -7.27
C LEU A 229 -10.53 13.63 -6.59
N PHE A 230 -10.66 13.64 -5.28
CA PHE A 230 -10.60 14.82 -4.44
C PHE A 230 -9.49 14.68 -3.41
N ARG A 231 -8.88 15.82 -3.08
CA ARG A 231 -7.95 15.97 -1.98
C ARG A 231 -8.63 16.79 -0.88
N VAL A 232 -8.66 16.27 0.33
CA VAL A 232 -9.26 16.94 1.49
C VAL A 232 -8.16 17.24 2.51
N ASN A 233 -7.95 18.51 2.82
CA ASN A 233 -6.95 18.91 3.81
C ASN A 233 -7.39 18.53 5.23
N LEU A 234 -6.55 17.78 5.95
CA LEU A 234 -6.88 17.27 7.29
C LEU A 234 -7.01 18.37 8.36
N SER A 235 -6.35 19.51 8.18
CA SER A 235 -6.35 20.58 9.19
C SER A 235 -7.59 21.47 9.17
N ASN A 236 -8.26 21.58 8.01
CA ASN A 236 -9.34 22.54 7.82
C ASN A 236 -10.50 22.04 6.96
N GLY A 237 -10.48 20.78 6.52
CA GLY A 237 -11.56 20.19 5.71
C GLY A 237 -11.66 20.76 4.29
N LYS A 238 -10.72 21.58 3.83
CA LYS A 238 -10.76 22.16 2.49
C LYS A 238 -10.68 21.05 1.44
N VAL A 239 -11.64 21.05 0.52
CA VAL A 239 -11.72 20.09 -0.59
C VAL A 239 -11.22 20.75 -1.88
N ASP A 240 -10.28 20.10 -2.55
CA ASP A 240 -9.78 20.47 -3.87
C ASP A 240 -9.92 19.28 -4.83
N ASN A 241 -10.19 19.54 -6.12
CA ASN A 241 -10.20 18.48 -7.13
C ASN A 241 -8.76 18.10 -7.51
N VAL A 242 -8.47 16.80 -7.60
CA VAL A 242 -7.20 16.30 -8.14
C VAL A 242 -7.31 16.22 -9.66
N LYS A 243 -6.43 16.94 -10.37
CA LYS A 243 -6.39 16.90 -11.83
C LYS A 243 -5.64 15.67 -12.31
N ILE A 244 -6.28 14.77 -13.06
CA ILE A 244 -5.62 13.58 -13.60
C ILE A 244 -5.26 13.79 -15.07
N GLY A 245 -3.95 13.74 -15.38
CA GLY A 245 -3.42 13.99 -16.72
C GLY A 245 -3.83 15.37 -17.27
N ASN A 246 -4.20 15.43 -18.55
CA ASN A 246 -4.64 16.66 -19.21
C ASN A 246 -6.14 16.97 -18.98
N GLY A 247 -6.80 16.29 -18.04
CA GLY A 247 -8.15 16.60 -17.57
C GLY A 247 -9.15 15.44 -17.58
N PHE A 248 -9.30 14.71 -18.69
CA PHE A 248 -10.42 13.79 -18.92
C PHE A 248 -10.16 12.31 -18.58
N VAL A 249 -9.21 11.99 -17.71
CA VAL A 249 -9.12 10.62 -17.20
C VAL A 249 -10.18 10.45 -16.13
N GLN A 250 -11.30 9.88 -16.54
CA GLN A 250 -12.36 9.46 -15.64
C GLN A 250 -12.07 8.05 -15.14
N LEU A 251 -12.23 7.85 -13.84
CA LEU A 251 -12.12 6.54 -13.18
C LEU A 251 -13.56 6.02 -12.94
N PRO A 252 -14.31 5.60 -13.99
CA PRO A 252 -15.71 5.26 -13.85
C PRO A 252 -15.89 4.15 -12.81
N GLU A 253 -16.89 4.34 -11.94
CA GLU A 253 -17.20 3.40 -10.86
C GLU A 253 -16.01 3.19 -9.90
N ALA A 254 -15.17 4.22 -9.71
CA ALA A 254 -14.08 4.18 -8.75
C ALA A 254 -14.61 3.83 -7.36
N ASP A 255 -14.16 2.70 -6.83
CA ASP A 255 -14.60 2.11 -5.57
C ASP A 255 -13.44 2.11 -4.58
N GLY A 256 -12.79 0.97 -4.35
CA GLY A 256 -11.67 0.89 -3.42
C GLY A 256 -10.42 1.61 -3.89
N MET A 257 -9.66 2.11 -2.92
CA MET A 257 -8.38 2.74 -3.12
C MET A 257 -7.36 2.24 -2.11
N THR A 258 -6.09 2.20 -2.52
CA THR A 258 -4.98 1.88 -1.62
C THR A 258 -3.75 2.67 -2.01
N LEU A 259 -3.02 3.17 -1.02
CA LEU A 259 -1.75 3.85 -1.22
C LEU A 259 -0.62 2.82 -1.09
N ARG A 260 0.26 2.76 -2.09
CA ARG A 260 1.50 1.98 -2.03
C ARG A 260 2.53 2.69 -1.17
N GLU A 261 3.49 1.91 -0.67
CA GLU A 261 4.61 2.43 0.13
C GLU A 261 5.49 3.45 -0.62
N ASP A 262 5.50 3.40 -1.95
CA ASP A 262 6.18 4.37 -2.81
C ASP A 262 5.36 5.63 -3.11
N GLY A 263 4.18 5.77 -2.48
CA GLY A 263 3.28 6.91 -2.63
C GLY A 263 2.40 6.85 -3.88
N ALA A 264 2.44 5.77 -4.68
CA ALA A 264 1.50 5.59 -5.77
C ALA A 264 0.10 5.23 -5.25
N LEU A 265 -0.94 5.79 -5.86
CA LEU A 265 -2.32 5.45 -5.55
C LEU A 265 -2.82 4.41 -6.54
N VAL A 266 -3.37 3.33 -6.02
CA VAL A 266 -4.15 2.38 -6.81
C VAL A 266 -5.62 2.67 -6.56
N VAL A 267 -6.38 2.82 -7.64
CA VAL A 267 -7.83 2.92 -7.62
C VAL A 267 -8.40 1.71 -8.35
N VAL A 268 -9.46 1.10 -7.84
CA VAL A 268 -10.14 -0.01 -8.51
C VAL A 268 -11.61 0.26 -8.73
N SER A 269 -12.17 -0.37 -9.76
CA SER A 269 -13.61 -0.52 -9.98
C SER A 269 -13.94 -1.98 -10.26
N ALA A 270 -15.21 -2.29 -10.52
CA ALA A 270 -15.66 -3.61 -10.93
C ALA A 270 -14.96 -4.16 -12.18
N HIS A 271 -14.27 -3.32 -12.95
CA HIS A 271 -13.77 -3.68 -14.27
C HIS A 271 -12.40 -3.07 -14.64
N SER A 272 -11.79 -2.25 -13.79
CA SER A 272 -10.41 -1.77 -14.01
C SER A 272 -9.67 -1.50 -12.71
N ALA A 273 -8.34 -1.52 -12.78
CA ALA A 273 -7.44 -0.93 -11.79
C ALA A 273 -6.60 0.15 -12.46
N TRP A 274 -6.37 1.28 -11.79
CA TRP A 274 -5.56 2.39 -12.27
C TRP A 274 -4.43 2.68 -11.29
N LEU A 275 -3.23 2.91 -11.82
CA LEU A 275 -2.07 3.35 -11.05
C LEU A 275 -1.84 4.83 -11.30
N LEU A 276 -1.91 5.64 -10.24
CA LEU A 276 -1.70 7.08 -10.28
C LEU A 276 -0.47 7.47 -9.47
N LYS A 277 0.30 8.44 -9.95
CA LYS A 277 1.39 9.06 -9.19
C LYS A 277 1.25 10.58 -9.18
N SER A 278 1.63 11.20 -8.08
CA SER A 278 1.69 12.65 -7.96
C SER A 278 3.10 13.08 -7.54
N SER A 279 3.51 14.27 -7.98
CA SER A 279 4.75 14.93 -7.55
C SER A 279 4.49 16.30 -6.90
N ASP A 280 3.23 16.67 -6.71
CA ASP A 280 2.79 17.99 -6.27
C ASP A 280 1.79 17.93 -5.10
N ALA A 281 1.95 16.93 -4.23
CA ALA A 281 1.05 16.66 -3.11
C ALA A 281 -0.43 16.54 -3.54
N TRP A 282 -0.65 15.80 -4.63
CA TRP A 282 -1.96 15.51 -5.20
C TRP A 282 -2.78 16.75 -5.55
N VAL A 283 -2.12 17.85 -5.93
CA VAL A 283 -2.79 18.91 -6.69
C VAL A 283 -3.13 18.38 -8.08
N SER A 284 -2.24 17.57 -8.64
CA SER A 284 -2.46 16.79 -9.85
C SER A 284 -1.88 15.37 -9.72
N ALA A 285 -2.28 14.49 -10.62
CA ALA A 285 -1.75 13.15 -10.74
C ALA A 285 -1.57 12.77 -12.21
N SER A 286 -0.59 11.95 -12.50
CA SER A 286 -0.43 11.28 -13.78
C SER A 286 -1.01 9.87 -13.69
N LEU A 287 -1.78 9.47 -14.70
CA LEU A 287 -2.12 8.07 -14.92
C LEU A 287 -0.87 7.37 -15.46
N ILE A 288 -0.35 6.43 -14.69
CA ILE A 288 0.84 5.66 -15.05
C ILE A 288 0.48 4.42 -15.84
N ASP A 289 -0.59 3.73 -15.44
CA ASP A 289 -1.04 2.50 -16.09
C ASP A 289 -2.50 2.18 -15.72
N LYS A 290 -3.15 1.34 -16.54
CA LYS A 290 -4.49 0.81 -16.34
C LYS A 290 -4.55 -0.67 -16.70
N VAL A 291 -5.01 -1.48 -15.75
CA VAL A 291 -5.29 -2.90 -15.93
C VAL A 291 -6.80 -3.11 -16.09
N ALA A 292 -7.21 -3.91 -17.08
CA ALA A 292 -8.60 -4.37 -17.19
C ALA A 292 -8.85 -5.53 -16.23
N LEU A 293 -9.95 -5.49 -15.50
CA LEU A 293 -10.36 -6.55 -14.57
C LEU A 293 -11.56 -7.32 -15.14
N ASP A 294 -11.71 -8.58 -14.74
CA ASP A 294 -12.87 -9.37 -15.12
C ASP A 294 -14.14 -8.78 -14.48
N LYS A 295 -15.09 -8.40 -15.33
CA LYS A 295 -16.36 -7.82 -14.89
C LYS A 295 -17.24 -8.83 -14.17
N ALA A 296 -17.07 -10.13 -14.46
CA ALA A 296 -17.88 -11.19 -13.88
C ALA A 296 -17.62 -11.33 -12.37
N VAL A 297 -16.40 -11.06 -11.92
CA VAL A 297 -16.03 -11.22 -10.51
C VAL A 297 -16.36 -10.00 -9.65
N CYS A 298 -16.73 -8.87 -10.28
CA CYS A 298 -17.12 -7.61 -9.64
C CYS A 298 -16.09 -7.17 -8.58
N SER A 299 -14.92 -6.72 -9.00
CA SER A 299 -13.90 -6.26 -8.06
C SER A 299 -14.31 -4.97 -7.33
N THR A 300 -14.03 -4.87 -6.03
CA THR A 300 -14.48 -3.72 -5.20
C THR A 300 -13.34 -3.02 -4.49
N SER A 301 -12.25 -3.73 -4.20
CA SER A 301 -11.12 -3.16 -3.46
C SER A 301 -9.79 -3.77 -3.83
N ALA A 302 -8.73 -3.05 -3.47
CA ALA A 302 -7.35 -3.48 -3.61
C ALA A 302 -6.55 -3.17 -2.34
N VAL A 303 -5.51 -3.96 -2.12
CA VAL A 303 -4.59 -3.81 -0.99
C VAL A 303 -3.16 -3.99 -1.49
N THR A 304 -2.23 -3.28 -0.87
CA THR A 304 -0.81 -3.35 -1.18
C THR A 304 -0.07 -4.23 -0.17
N LYS A 305 0.84 -5.07 -0.67
CA LYS A 305 1.74 -5.91 0.13
C LYS A 305 3.08 -5.96 -0.60
N ASP A 306 4.14 -5.42 0.01
CA ASP A 306 5.49 -5.39 -0.58
C ASP A 306 5.52 -4.77 -2.00
N LEU A 307 4.82 -3.64 -2.18
CA LEU A 307 4.54 -2.94 -3.47
C LEU A 307 3.68 -3.72 -4.49
N ARG A 308 3.37 -4.99 -4.24
CA ARG A 308 2.44 -5.77 -5.05
C ARG A 308 1.02 -5.38 -4.72
N VAL A 309 0.14 -5.49 -5.71
CA VAL A 309 -1.24 -5.06 -5.62
C VAL A 309 -2.12 -6.28 -5.75
N TYR A 310 -2.95 -6.49 -4.74
CA TYR A 310 -3.92 -7.58 -4.69
C TYR A 310 -5.31 -6.97 -4.85
N VAL A 311 -6.16 -7.58 -5.67
CA VAL A 311 -7.54 -7.15 -5.96
C VAL A 311 -8.51 -8.22 -5.51
N LEU A 312 -9.56 -7.80 -4.82
CA LEU A 312 -10.60 -8.69 -4.30
C LEU A 312 -11.71 -8.90 -5.32
N ALA A 313 -12.00 -10.16 -5.62
CA ALA A 313 -13.21 -10.57 -6.34
C ALA A 313 -14.38 -10.69 -5.36
N SER A 314 -15.28 -9.69 -5.35
CA SER A 314 -16.37 -9.62 -4.35
C SER A 314 -17.56 -10.50 -4.70
N TYR A 315 -17.85 -10.69 -6.00
CA TYR A 315 -19.08 -11.28 -6.53
C TYR A 315 -20.37 -10.67 -5.95
N LEU A 316 -20.36 -9.41 -5.49
CA LEU A 316 -21.53 -8.78 -4.86
C LEU A 316 -22.78 -8.75 -5.74
N LYS A 317 -22.62 -8.79 -7.07
CA LYS A 317 -23.74 -8.87 -8.02
C LYS A 317 -24.52 -10.18 -7.94
N GLU A 318 -23.98 -11.21 -7.31
CA GLU A 318 -24.61 -12.53 -7.20
C GLU A 318 -25.35 -12.75 -5.87
N VAL A 319 -25.26 -11.80 -4.93
CA VAL A 319 -25.80 -11.92 -3.56
C VAL A 319 -27.27 -12.37 -3.53
N THR A 320 -28.09 -11.89 -4.46
CA THR A 320 -29.54 -12.20 -4.52
C THR A 320 -29.87 -13.47 -5.28
N ASP A 321 -28.93 -13.95 -6.11
CA ASP A 321 -29.23 -14.90 -7.18
C ASP A 321 -28.49 -16.24 -7.01
N SER A 322 -27.50 -16.30 -6.11
CA SER A 322 -26.59 -17.44 -5.98
C SER A 322 -26.18 -17.72 -4.53
N GLU A 323 -26.01 -19.00 -4.22
CA GLU A 323 -25.23 -19.42 -3.07
C GLU A 323 -23.78 -19.66 -3.51
N ARG A 324 -22.88 -18.74 -3.14
CA ARG A 324 -21.46 -18.81 -3.52
C ARG A 324 -20.61 -19.37 -2.39
N GLU A 325 -19.72 -20.29 -2.72
CA GLU A 325 -18.78 -20.89 -1.76
C GLU A 325 -17.33 -20.52 -2.00
N THR A 326 -16.97 -20.10 -3.22
CA THR A 326 -15.57 -19.85 -3.60
C THR A 326 -15.38 -18.41 -4.04
N PHE A 327 -14.29 -17.82 -3.55
CA PHE A 327 -13.87 -16.45 -3.77
C PHE A 327 -12.38 -16.42 -4.09
N GLN A 328 -11.88 -15.29 -4.58
CA GLN A 328 -10.48 -15.14 -4.90
C GLN A 328 -9.94 -13.74 -4.60
N VAL A 329 -8.65 -13.68 -4.31
CA VAL A 329 -7.84 -12.47 -4.35
C VAL A 329 -6.77 -12.66 -5.41
N GLN A 330 -6.64 -11.71 -6.33
CA GLN A 330 -5.70 -11.80 -7.45
C GLN A 330 -4.64 -10.72 -7.35
N GLU A 331 -3.37 -11.10 -7.42
CA GLU A 331 -2.27 -10.18 -7.67
C GLU A 331 -2.36 -9.64 -9.11
N ILE A 332 -2.22 -8.33 -9.26
CA ILE A 332 -2.16 -7.66 -10.56
C ILE A 332 -0.81 -6.97 -10.74
N GLU A 333 -0.40 -6.80 -11.98
CA GLU A 333 0.81 -6.07 -12.37
C GLU A 333 0.45 -4.91 -13.29
N PHE A 334 1.11 -3.78 -13.08
CA PHE A 334 1.08 -2.63 -13.99
C PHE A 334 2.28 -2.75 -14.94
N ALA A 335 2.01 -3.26 -16.15
CA ALA A 335 3.02 -3.54 -17.16
C ALA A 335 3.76 -2.27 -17.65
N GLU A 336 3.06 -1.15 -17.78
CA GLU A 336 3.66 0.13 -18.20
C GLU A 336 4.63 0.66 -17.12
N GLU A 337 4.27 0.54 -15.83
CA GLU A 337 5.17 0.89 -14.72
C GLU A 337 6.45 0.05 -14.74
N SER A 338 6.30 -1.25 -15.03
CA SER A 338 7.39 -2.21 -15.05
C SER A 338 8.31 -2.00 -16.25
N ALA A 339 7.79 -1.51 -17.37
CA ALA A 339 8.57 -1.16 -18.56
C ALA A 339 9.41 0.11 -18.35
N ASP A 340 8.88 1.11 -17.63
CA ASP A 340 9.52 2.42 -17.43
C ASP A 340 10.51 2.47 -16.25
N SER A 341 10.65 1.38 -15.49
CA SER A 341 11.54 1.28 -14.34
C SER A 341 12.72 0.32 -14.61
N PRO A 342 13.74 0.71 -15.39
CA PRO A 342 14.88 -0.15 -15.66
C PRO A 342 15.64 -0.46 -14.37
N LEU A 343 16.00 -1.72 -14.17
CA LEU A 343 16.80 -2.14 -13.04
C LEU A 343 18.28 -1.79 -13.30
N TYR A 344 18.87 -1.02 -12.41
CA TYR A 344 20.30 -0.70 -12.47
C TYR A 344 21.08 -1.70 -11.61
N LEU A 345 21.97 -2.46 -12.26
CA LEU A 345 22.95 -3.27 -11.54
C LEU A 345 24.18 -2.40 -11.26
N LEU A 346 24.49 -2.16 -9.99
CA LEU A 346 25.75 -1.53 -9.58
C LEU A 346 26.76 -2.62 -9.22
N LEU A 347 27.72 -2.87 -10.11
CA LEU A 347 28.83 -3.78 -9.84
C LEU A 347 30.06 -2.96 -9.40
N ILE A 348 30.57 -3.26 -8.21
CA ILE A 348 31.81 -2.67 -7.68
C ILE A 348 32.88 -3.75 -7.71
N ILE A 349 33.88 -3.62 -8.60
CA ILE A 349 35.02 -4.54 -8.67
C ILE A 349 36.23 -3.86 -8.01
N ASP A 350 36.74 -4.46 -6.93
CA ASP A 350 38.03 -4.10 -6.33
C ASP A 350 39.14 -4.90 -7.02
N THR A 351 40.01 -4.22 -7.75
CA THR A 351 41.13 -4.85 -8.49
C THR A 351 42.45 -4.77 -7.74
N ALA A 352 42.42 -4.64 -6.40
CA ALA A 352 43.63 -4.67 -5.60
C ALA A 352 44.41 -5.98 -5.81
N ASN A 353 45.56 -5.88 -6.47
CA ASN A 353 46.48 -6.99 -6.64
C ASN A 353 46.96 -7.46 -5.25
N LYS A 354 46.63 -8.70 -4.87
CA LYS A 354 46.86 -9.25 -3.52
C LYS A 354 48.33 -9.18 -3.07
N ASP A 355 49.25 -9.10 -4.02
CA ASP A 355 50.69 -9.19 -3.76
C ASP A 355 51.36 -7.85 -3.42
N THR A 356 50.62 -6.73 -3.40
CA THR A 356 51.22 -5.39 -3.17
C THR A 356 50.54 -4.48 -2.14
N VAL A 357 49.60 -4.99 -1.34
CA VAL A 357 48.94 -4.17 -0.31
C VAL A 357 49.71 -4.27 1.03
N PRO A 358 50.31 -3.18 1.56
CA PRO A 358 50.87 -3.20 2.91
C PRO A 358 49.74 -3.47 3.92
N ALA A 359 50.03 -4.24 4.97
CA ALA A 359 49.08 -4.74 5.97
C ALA A 359 48.32 -3.66 6.80
N GLN A 360 48.31 -2.40 6.37
CA GLN A 360 47.69 -1.26 7.06
C GLN A 360 46.80 -0.38 6.17
N CYS A 361 46.34 -0.86 5.00
CA CYS A 361 45.32 -0.12 4.26
C CYS A 361 43.92 -0.41 4.85
N PRO A 362 43.16 0.58 5.34
CA PRO A 362 41.80 0.34 5.79
C PRO A 362 40.95 -0.04 4.58
N SER A 363 40.48 -1.29 4.54
CA SER A 363 39.52 -1.79 3.56
C SER A 363 38.44 -0.76 3.25
N ILE A 364 38.04 -0.61 1.99
CA ILE A 364 36.97 0.28 1.50
C ILE A 364 35.69 0.18 2.36
N GLY A 365 35.41 -0.99 2.95
CA GLY A 365 34.34 -1.19 3.93
C GLY A 365 34.38 -0.30 5.19
N LYS A 366 35.54 0.22 5.61
CA LYS A 366 35.66 1.21 6.72
C LYS A 366 35.39 2.64 6.26
N ALA A 367 35.71 2.98 5.01
CA ALA A 367 35.44 4.30 4.45
C ALA A 367 33.95 4.50 4.15
N LEU A 368 33.27 3.46 3.65
CA LEU A 368 31.82 3.45 3.46
C LEU A 368 31.06 3.48 4.80
N ARG A 369 31.54 2.78 5.84
CA ARG A 369 30.97 2.88 7.20
C ARG A 369 31.08 4.28 7.81
N ARG A 370 32.15 5.03 7.51
CA ARG A 370 32.31 6.42 8.01
C ARG A 370 31.38 7.41 7.31
N ARG A 371 31.00 7.20 6.05
CA ARG A 371 29.97 8.02 5.38
C ARG A 371 28.54 7.59 5.74
N ALA A 372 28.29 6.30 5.93
CA ALA A 372 27.00 5.79 6.42
C ALA A 372 26.72 6.19 7.89
N GLY A 373 27.77 6.41 8.68
CA GLY A 373 27.69 6.88 10.07
C GLY A 373 27.13 8.31 10.26
N CYS A 374 26.83 9.04 9.18
CA CYS A 374 26.13 10.33 9.26
C CYS A 374 24.59 10.19 9.30
N LEU A 375 24.05 8.97 9.18
CA LEU A 375 22.63 8.68 9.38
C LEU A 375 22.45 7.95 10.72
N ARG A 376 22.26 8.71 11.80
CA ARG A 376 21.97 8.17 13.14
C ARG A 376 20.55 7.59 13.17
N GLY A 377 20.40 6.32 13.57
CA GLY A 377 19.09 5.79 13.97
C GLY A 377 18.97 4.28 14.22
N ARG A 378 19.57 3.76 15.31
CA ARG A 378 19.22 2.55 16.09
C ARG A 378 19.51 1.12 15.53
N LYS A 379 20.53 0.52 16.17
CA LYS A 379 20.70 -0.86 16.69
C LYS A 379 20.32 -2.06 15.81
N ILE A 380 21.35 -2.80 15.36
CA ILE A 380 21.34 -4.27 15.34
C ILE A 380 22.66 -4.77 15.96
N SER A 381 22.53 -5.54 17.03
CA SER A 381 23.59 -6.23 17.75
C SER A 381 23.73 -7.68 17.30
N SER A 382 24.96 -8.18 17.46
CA SER A 382 25.40 -9.58 17.58
C SER A 382 25.27 -10.53 16.37
N LEU A 383 26.42 -10.85 15.76
CA LEU A 383 27.07 -12.16 15.92
C LEU A 383 28.51 -12.11 15.39
N VAL A 384 29.46 -12.52 16.24
CA VAL A 384 30.88 -12.67 15.93
C VAL A 384 31.18 -14.16 15.84
N ASN A 385 31.73 -14.65 14.72
CA ASN A 385 32.80 -15.63 14.75
C ASN A 385 33.60 -15.72 13.43
N LYS A 386 34.87 -15.28 13.53
CA LYS A 386 36.14 -15.69 12.90
C LYS A 386 36.21 -16.40 11.52
N ARG A 387 37.03 -15.77 10.64
CA ARG A 387 38.02 -16.28 9.62
C ARG A 387 37.45 -17.17 8.49
N LEU A 388 37.78 -17.05 7.19
CA LEU A 388 38.96 -16.60 6.43
C LEU A 388 38.50 -16.15 5.01
N TYR A 389 39.36 -15.46 4.27
CA TYR A 389 39.07 -14.68 3.05
C TYR A 389 39.01 -15.48 1.72
N LEU A 390 37.99 -15.21 0.89
CA LEU A 390 38.05 -15.18 -0.58
C LEU A 390 37.28 -13.92 -1.06
N ALA A 391 37.70 -13.33 -2.17
CA ALA A 391 37.14 -12.06 -2.67
C ALA A 391 35.79 -12.33 -3.35
N GLU A 392 34.68 -12.26 -2.59
CA GLU A 392 33.33 -12.51 -3.09
C GLU A 392 32.29 -11.64 -2.37
N GLU A 393 32.34 -10.31 -2.51
CA GLU A 393 31.18 -9.48 -2.17
C GLU A 393 30.63 -8.83 -3.43
N VAL A 394 29.66 -9.50 -4.07
CA VAL A 394 28.73 -8.83 -4.99
C VAL A 394 27.62 -8.22 -4.13
N ALA A 395 27.63 -6.90 -3.98
CA ALA A 395 26.53 -6.16 -3.38
C ALA A 395 25.58 -5.70 -4.48
N VAL A 396 24.39 -6.29 -4.55
CA VAL A 396 23.33 -5.85 -5.46
C VAL A 396 22.51 -4.77 -4.75
N TYR A 397 22.47 -3.57 -5.32
CA TYR A 397 21.69 -2.44 -4.81
C TYR A 397 20.49 -2.20 -5.73
N ARG A 398 19.28 -2.13 -5.15
CA ARG A 398 18.07 -1.70 -5.88
C ARG A 398 17.94 -0.18 -5.79
N TRP A 399 17.93 0.49 -6.93
CA TRP A 399 17.66 1.93 -7.05
C TRP A 399 16.39 2.18 -7.85
N THR A 400 15.53 3.06 -7.34
CA THR A 400 14.57 3.82 -8.14
C THR A 400 15.09 5.26 -8.28
N ARG A 401 14.45 6.08 -9.13
CA ARG A 401 14.86 7.48 -9.34
C ARG A 401 14.93 8.30 -8.03
N ASP A 402 14.23 7.86 -6.97
CA ASP A 402 14.04 8.62 -5.74
C ASP A 402 14.45 7.90 -4.43
N ALA A 403 14.84 6.61 -4.42
CA ALA A 403 15.27 5.93 -3.18
C ALA A 403 16.09 4.62 -3.38
N LEU A 404 16.83 4.22 -2.33
CA LEU A 404 17.63 2.99 -2.23
C LEU A 404 16.88 1.96 -1.38
N LEU A 405 16.42 0.86 -1.98
CA LEU A 405 15.35 0.02 -1.40
C LEU A 405 15.81 -1.23 -0.64
N THR A 406 17.05 -1.71 -0.79
CA THR A 406 17.68 -2.76 0.07
C THR A 406 19.06 -3.17 -0.45
N SER A 407 19.89 -3.71 0.45
CA SER A 407 21.14 -4.43 0.12
C SER A 407 21.00 -5.90 0.51
N ARG A 408 21.22 -6.83 -0.43
CA ARG A 408 21.50 -8.25 -0.12
C ARG A 408 22.89 -8.61 -0.65
N SER A 409 23.73 -9.12 0.23
CA SER A 409 25.02 -9.72 -0.14
C SER A 409 24.76 -11.15 -0.61
N PHE A 410 25.17 -11.48 -1.83
CA PHE A 410 25.21 -12.86 -2.30
C PHE A 410 26.65 -13.36 -2.24
N ILE A 411 26.84 -14.52 -1.60
CA ILE A 411 28.07 -15.31 -1.74
C ILE A 411 27.82 -16.22 -2.94
N VAL A 412 28.54 -15.98 -4.04
CA VAL A 412 28.50 -16.84 -5.23
C VAL A 412 29.68 -17.78 -5.11
N GLY A 413 29.42 -19.06 -4.81
CA GLY A 413 30.45 -20.09 -4.66
C GLY A 413 30.98 -20.64 -5.98
#